data_AF-A0A855XDX7-F1
#
_entry.id   AF-A0A855XDX7-F1
#
_cell.length_a   1.000
_cell.length_b   1.000
_cell.length_c   1.000
_cell.angle_alpha   90.00
_cell.angle_beta   90.00
_cell.angle_gamma   90.00
#
_symmetry.space_group_name_H-M   'P 1'
#
loop_
_entity.id
_entity.type
_entity.pdbx_description
1 polymer ?
#
loop_
_entity_poly.entity_id
_entity_poly.type
_entity_poly.pdbx_seq_one_letter_code
_entity_poly.pdbx_strand_id
1 'polypeptide(L)' 'MTTVLAPDAYKKLKSEIDGRGLKTKFVAEKIGIGQNYLSQILNGSRDLSANVALKASQVLGVPIDIFLNKS' A
#
# COMPACT_ATOMS: atom_id res chain seq x y z
N MET A 1 16.88 -7.94 6.13
CA MET A 1 15.79 -8.17 5.15
C MET A 1 15.77 -6.98 4.21
N THR A 2 16.20 -7.16 2.98
CA THR A 2 16.29 -6.10 1.96
C THR A 2 14.88 -5.66 1.55
N THR A 3 14.53 -4.41 1.83
CA THR A 3 13.26 -3.82 1.42
C THR A 3 13.31 -3.55 -0.08
N VAL A 4 12.71 -4.43 -0.89
CA VAL A 4 12.65 -4.31 -2.36
C VAL A 4 11.48 -3.43 -2.82
N LEU A 5 11.00 -2.53 -1.96
CA LEU A 5 9.82 -1.70 -2.24
C LEU A 5 10.25 -0.38 -2.88
N ALA A 6 9.51 0.04 -3.90
CA ALA A 6 9.75 1.32 -4.55
C ALA A 6 9.51 2.46 -3.54
N PRO A 7 10.37 3.49 -3.50
CA PRO A 7 10.18 4.64 -2.62
C PRO A 7 8.85 5.35 -2.90
N ASP A 8 8.29 5.24 -4.11
CA ASP A 8 6.98 5.80 -4.49
C ASP A 8 5.82 4.79 -4.43
N ALA A 9 6.03 3.60 -3.88
CA ALA A 9 4.99 2.56 -3.79
C ALA A 9 3.73 3.06 -3.06
N TYR A 10 3.90 3.87 -2.00
CA TYR A 10 2.78 4.45 -1.27
C TYR A 10 1.97 5.45 -2.11
N LYS A 11 2.61 6.18 -3.05
CA LYS A 11 1.90 7.12 -3.95
C LYS A 11 1.02 6.38 -4.95
N LYS A 12 1.51 5.27 -5.50
CA LYS A 12 0.72 4.39 -6.36
C LYS A 12 -0.45 3.79 -5.60
N LEU A 13 -0.20 3.29 -4.40
CA LEU A 13 -1.24 2.73 -3.52
C LEU A 13 -2.31 3.77 -3.20
N LYS A 14 -1.90 5.00 -2.86
CA LYS A 14 -2.81 6.13 -2.65
C LYS A 14 -3.66 6.42 -3.89
N SER A 15 -3.02 6.51 -5.05
CA SER A 15 -3.71 6.81 -6.31
C SER A 15 -4.71 5.72 -6.70
N GLU A 16 -4.40 4.44 -6.46
CA GLU A 16 -5.33 3.33 -6.68
C GLU A 16 -6.53 3.37 -5.73
N ILE A 17 -6.30 3.71 -4.46
CA ILE A 17 -7.38 3.83 -3.47
C ILE A 17 -8.30 5.00 -3.83
N ASP A 18 -7.71 6.18 -4.09
CA ASP A 18 -8.45 7.40 -4.41
C ASP A 18 -9.15 7.29 -5.77
N GLY A 19 -8.47 6.74 -6.79
CA GLY A 19 -9.02 6.55 -8.14
C GLY A 19 -10.17 5.55 -8.20
N ARG A 20 -10.22 4.60 -7.25
CA ARG A 20 -11.34 3.65 -7.10
C ARG A 20 -12.43 4.15 -6.13
N GLY A 21 -12.25 5.32 -5.52
CA GLY A 21 -13.16 5.85 -4.50
C GLY A 21 -13.23 4.98 -3.23
N LEU A 22 -12.19 4.18 -2.96
CA LEU A 22 -12.15 3.30 -1.80
C LEU A 22 -11.82 4.11 -0.55
N LYS A 23 -12.57 3.89 0.53
CA LYS A 23 -12.25 4.51 1.81
C LYS A 23 -10.98 3.87 2.38
N THR A 24 -10.04 4.70 2.84
CA THR A 24 -8.82 4.24 3.52
C THR A 24 -9.13 3.28 4.67
N LYS A 25 -10.19 3.54 5.43
CA LYS A 25 -10.67 2.65 6.50
C LYS A 25 -11.01 1.24 5.97
N PHE A 26 -11.75 1.16 4.87
CA PHE A 26 -12.14 -0.11 4.26
C PHE A 26 -10.91 -0.90 3.80
N VAL A 27 -9.96 -0.23 3.16
CA VAL A 27 -8.71 -0.86 2.70
C VAL A 27 -7.86 -1.32 3.89
N ALA A 28 -7.75 -0.51 4.94
CA ALA A 28 -7.03 -0.86 6.15
C ALA A 28 -7.63 -2.10 6.83
N GLU A 29 -8.96 -2.15 6.95
CA GLU A 29 -9.69 -3.32 7.48
C GLU A 29 -9.45 -4.57 6.63
N LYS A 30 -9.48 -4.46 5.30
CA LYS A 30 -9.22 -5.58 4.38
C LYS A 30 -7.78 -6.09 4.44
N ILE A 31 -6.81 -5.20 4.66
CA ILE A 31 -5.40 -5.55 4.86
C ILE A 31 -5.17 -6.08 6.28
N GLY A 32 -6.06 -5.78 7.23
CA GLY A 32 -5.91 -6.13 8.64
C GLY A 32 -4.88 -5.27 9.36
N ILE A 33 -4.81 -3.98 9.01
CA ILE A 33 -3.98 -2.98 9.70
C ILE A 33 -4.85 -1.84 10.22
N GLY A 34 -4.34 -1.09 11.18
CA GLY A 34 -5.03 0.11 11.67
C GLY A 34 -5.14 1.18 10.58
N GLN A 35 -6.28 1.88 10.52
CA GLN A 35 -6.48 3.00 9.59
C GLN A 35 -5.38 4.05 9.71
N ASN A 36 -4.97 4.39 10.94
CA ASN A 36 -3.91 5.36 11.17
C ASN A 36 -2.56 4.89 10.61
N TYR A 37 -2.28 3.58 10.72
CA TYR A 37 -1.07 2.97 10.16
C TYR A 37 -1.06 3.04 8.63
N LEU A 38 -2.19 2.73 7.99
CA LEU A 38 -2.32 2.88 6.54
C LEU A 38 -2.18 4.35 6.11
N SER A 39 -2.81 5.29 6.82
CA SER A 39 -2.68 6.73 6.52
C SER A 39 -1.24 7.24 6.63
N GLN A 40 -0.48 6.78 7.63
CA GLN A 40 0.94 7.12 7.75
C GLN A 40 1.76 6.62 6.55
N ILE A 41 1.46 5.41 6.06
CA ILE A 41 2.09 4.86 4.86
C ILE A 41 1.71 5.69 3.64
N LEU A 42 0.42 5.97 3.44
CA LEU A 42 -0.08 6.75 2.30
C LEU A 42 0.49 8.17 2.21
N ASN A 43 0.84 8.75 3.36
CA ASN A 43 1.46 10.07 3.45
C ASN A 43 2.99 10.02 3.36
N GLY A 44 3.60 8.84 3.19
CA GLY A 44 5.05 8.67 3.18
C GLY A 44 5.72 8.88 4.53
N SER A 45 4.94 9.04 5.60
CA SER A 45 5.45 9.17 6.97
C SER A 45 5.95 7.83 7.53
N ARG A 46 5.62 6.73 6.88
CA ARG A 46 6.06 5.39 7.25
C ARG A 46 6.32 4.54 6.01
N ASP A 47 7.34 3.69 6.09
CA ASP A 47 7.63 2.74 5.04
C ASP A 47 6.51 1.71 4.89
N LEU A 48 6.13 1.48 3.63
CA LEU A 48 5.30 0.34 3.26
C LEU A 48 6.09 -0.94 3.60
N SER A 49 5.48 -1.89 4.30
CA SER A 49 6.10 -3.19 4.54
C SER A 49 5.69 -4.20 3.47
N ALA A 50 6.52 -5.22 3.23
CA ALA A 50 6.24 -6.25 2.22
C ALA A 50 4.89 -6.95 2.46
N ASN A 51 4.54 -7.18 3.72
CA ASN A 51 3.26 -7.80 4.09
C ASN A 51 2.07 -6.88 3.72
N VAL A 52 2.18 -5.58 3.99
CA VAL A 52 1.15 -4.60 3.61
C VAL A 52 1.04 -4.48 2.10
N ALA A 53 2.17 -4.44 1.39
CA ALA A 53 2.18 -4.40 -0.07
C ALA A 53 1.50 -5.63 -0.68
N LEU A 54 1.79 -6.83 -0.17
CA LEU A 54 1.23 -8.09 -0.66
C LEU A 54 -0.28 -8.17 -0.43
N LYS A 55 -0.74 -7.77 0.76
CA LYS A 55 -2.17 -7.70 1.06
C LYS A 55 -2.87 -6.59 0.27
N ALA A 56 -2.26 -5.43 0.12
CA ALA A 56 -2.81 -4.35 -0.68
C ALA A 56 -2.95 -4.76 -2.14
N SER A 57 -1.96 -5.48 -2.69
CA SER A 57 -2.01 -6.09 -4.01
C SER A 57 -3.22 -7.01 -4.16
N GLN A 58 -3.50 -7.88 -3.18
CA GLN A 58 -4.67 -8.75 -3.19
C GLN A 58 -5.99 -7.98 -3.09
N VAL A 59 -6.07 -6.97 -2.21
CA VAL A 59 -7.30 -6.19 -1.97
C VAL A 59 -7.63 -5.28 -3.15
N LEU A 60 -6.62 -4.68 -3.76
CA LEU A 60 -6.77 -3.79 -4.91
C LEU A 60 -6.79 -4.59 -6.23
N GLY A 61 -6.46 -5.88 -6.22
CA GLY A 61 -6.36 -6.71 -7.42
C GLY A 61 -5.27 -6.22 -8.39
N VAL A 62 -4.22 -5.62 -7.85
CA VAL A 62 -3.08 -5.08 -8.63
C VAL A 62 -1.85 -5.93 -8.40
N PRO A 63 -0.98 -6.15 -9.38
CA PRO A 63 0.22 -6.97 -9.21
C PRO A 63 1.19 -6.34 -8.22
N ILE A 64 1.78 -7.14 -7.33
CA ILE A 64 2.75 -6.69 -6.32
C ILE A 64 3.95 -5.96 -6.93
N ASP A 65 4.30 -6.29 -8.17
CA ASP A 65 5.30 -5.61 -9.00
C ASP A 65 5.12 -4.10 -9.08
N ILE A 66 3.89 -3.57 -8.96
CA ILE A 66 3.70 -2.11 -8.99
C ILE A 66 4.32 -1.42 -7.78
N PHE A 67 4.42 -2.15 -6.66
CA PHE A 67 4.97 -1.69 -5.39
C PHE A 67 6.46 -2.06 -5.22
N LEU A 68 6.97 -2.97 -6.05
CA LEU A 68 8.36 -3.40 -6.02
C LEU A 68 9.23 -2.47 -6.87
N ASN A 69 10.45 -2.19 -6.41
CA ASN A 69 11.45 -1.56 -7.25
C ASN A 69 12.13 -2.69 -8.04
N LYS A 70 11.90 -2.77 -9.35
CA LYS A 70 12.70 -3.65 -10.21
C LYS A 70 14.09 -3.02 -10.29
N SER A 71 15.00 -3.54 -9.48
CA SER A 71 16.43 -3.26 -9.65
C SER A 71 17.02 -4.11 -10.76
#